data_AF-A0AA35QX61-F1
#
_entry.id   AF-A0AA35QX61-F1
#
_cell.length_a   1.000
_cell.length_b   1.000
_cell.length_c   1.000
_cell.angle_alpha   90.00
_cell.angle_beta   90.00
_cell.angle_gamma   90.00
#
_symmetry.space_group_name_H-M   'P 1'
#
loop_
_entity.id
_entity.type
_entity.pdbx_description
1 polymer ?
#
loop_
_entity_poly.entity_id
_entity_poly.type
_entity_poly.pdbx_seq_one_letter_code
_entity_poly.pdbx_strand_id
1 'polypeptide(L)'
;MDTFFLVVSGLESVSPFPAILHQYAASSKWDAATKLCRFVKDPALWACLAGMATNARDLNTAEVAYAAVNEIDKVHYIAEIKALPSAECRNAELALFSHRPQHAEAIYLQAGMVYKAIQLNTDLFNWERALQLALKHKTHVDTVLAFREKHLTELGSKETLAKFIECQGKVKIDWDTIRSKIENEENRGLQ
;
A
#
# COMPACT_ATOMS: atom_id res chain seq x y z
N MET A 1 44.06 34.30 25.03
CA MET A 1 44.61 33.54 23.89
C MET A 1 44.86 32.13 24.42
N ASP A 2 44.08 31.09 24.17
CA ASP A 2 43.06 30.86 23.16
C ASP A 2 42.09 29.78 23.65
N THR A 3 40.90 30.19 24.10
CA THR A 3 39.73 29.31 24.25
C THR A 3 38.82 29.36 23.02
N PHE A 4 39.27 30.01 21.93
CA PHE A 4 38.47 30.22 20.72
C PHE A 4 38.70 29.18 19.61
N PHE A 5 39.58 28.19 19.82
CA PHE A 5 39.96 27.23 18.77
C PHE A 5 39.22 25.87 18.82
N LEU A 6 38.31 25.66 19.78
CA LEU A 6 37.63 24.36 19.96
C LEU A 6 36.11 24.36 19.68
N VAL A 7 35.57 25.38 19.01
CA VAL A 7 34.13 25.43 18.66
C VAL A 7 33.86 25.23 17.15
N VAL A 8 34.90 25.13 16.31
CA VAL A 8 34.71 24.90 14.86
C VAL A 8 35.11 23.47 14.45
N SER A 9 34.79 22.49 15.30
CA SER A 9 34.90 21.05 14.97
C SER A 9 33.54 20.35 15.07
N GLY A 10 32.45 21.08 14.78
CA GLY A 10 31.07 20.62 15.01
C GLY A 10 30.07 20.97 13.92
N LEU A 11 30.52 21.29 12.70
CA LEU A 11 29.66 21.25 11.52
C LEU A 11 30.19 20.13 10.64
N GLU A 12 29.72 18.91 10.86
CA GLU A 12 29.73 17.92 9.79
C GLU A 12 29.08 18.60 8.59
N SER A 13 29.86 18.91 7.56
CA SER A 13 29.36 19.53 6.34
C SER A 13 28.28 18.61 5.81
N VAL A 14 27.02 19.05 5.90
CA VAL A 14 25.89 18.28 5.38
C VAL A 14 26.21 17.92 3.95
N SER A 15 26.25 16.61 3.66
CA SER A 15 26.54 16.10 2.33
C SER A 15 25.63 16.82 1.31
N PRO A 16 26.17 17.35 0.19
CA PRO A 16 25.36 18.08 -0.78
C PRO A 16 24.48 17.14 -1.63
N PHE A 17 24.73 15.83 -1.59
CA PHE A 17 24.09 14.86 -2.47
C PHE A 17 22.57 14.72 -2.29
N PRO A 18 21.98 14.75 -1.08
CA PRO A 18 20.53 14.75 -0.91
C PRO A 18 19.84 15.96 -1.56
N ALA A 19 20.44 17.15 -1.49
CA ALA A 19 19.90 18.36 -2.11
C ALA A 19 19.91 18.26 -3.64
N ILE A 20 21.01 17.77 -4.22
CA ILE A 20 21.14 17.53 -5.66
C ILE A 20 20.15 16.44 -6.10
N LEU A 21 20.02 15.36 -5.33
CA LEU A 21 19.08 14.27 -5.61
C LEU A 21 17.64 14.79 -5.64
N HIS A 22 17.26 15.60 -4.65
CA HIS A 22 15.95 16.23 -4.62
C HIS A 22 15.70 17.12 -5.85
N GLN A 23 16.70 17.88 -6.30
CA GLN A 23 16.58 18.69 -7.52
C GLN A 23 16.36 17.82 -8.78
N TYR A 24 17.05 16.68 -8.88
CA TYR A 24 16.84 15.73 -9.98
C TYR A 24 15.44 15.11 -9.93
N ALA A 25 14.98 14.68 -8.76
CA ALA A 25 13.63 14.13 -8.59
C ALA A 25 12.55 15.18 -8.93
N ALA A 26 12.71 16.43 -8.47
CA ALA A 26 11.80 17.53 -8.78
C ALA A 26 11.76 17.88 -10.28
N SER A 27 12.85 17.62 -11.00
CA SER A 27 12.94 17.81 -12.46
C SER A 27 12.62 16.54 -13.25
N SER A 28 12.16 15.46 -12.60
CA SER A 28 11.93 14.14 -13.19
C SER A 28 13.14 13.55 -13.94
N LYS A 29 14.37 13.90 -13.53
CA LYS A 29 15.62 13.41 -14.10
C LYS A 29 16.08 12.12 -13.42
N TRP A 30 15.28 11.07 -13.51
CA TRP A 30 15.50 9.81 -12.79
C TRP A 30 16.79 9.08 -13.18
N ASP A 31 17.18 9.13 -14.46
CA ASP A 31 18.46 8.57 -14.91
C ASP A 31 19.67 9.25 -14.27
N ALA A 32 19.62 10.57 -14.09
CA ALA A 32 20.68 11.32 -13.42
C ALA A 32 20.70 11.01 -11.91
N ALA A 33 19.52 10.89 -11.30
CA ALA A 33 19.37 10.52 -9.90
C ALA A 33 19.95 9.12 -9.61
N THR A 34 19.64 8.11 -10.43
CA THR A 34 20.19 6.76 -10.25
C THR A 34 21.70 6.70 -10.47
N LYS A 35 22.24 7.46 -11.44
CA LYS A 35 23.69 7.58 -11.65
C LYS A 35 24.38 8.21 -10.44
N LEU A 36 23.79 9.24 -9.83
CA LEU A 36 24.30 9.85 -8.60
C LEU A 36 24.32 8.82 -7.46
N CYS A 37 23.24 8.08 -7.22
CA CYS A 37 23.20 7.07 -6.16
C CYS A 37 24.23 5.94 -6.37
N ARG A 38 24.45 5.51 -7.63
CA ARG A 38 25.52 4.55 -7.97
C ARG A 38 26.93 5.10 -7.72
N PHE A 39 27.14 6.40 -7.92
CA PHE A 39 28.43 7.05 -7.70
C PHE A 39 28.74 7.18 -6.20
N VAL A 40 27.78 7.66 -5.41
CA VAL A 40 27.95 7.90 -3.98
C VAL A 40 27.98 6.59 -3.19
N LYS A 41 27.27 5.55 -3.65
CA LYS A 41 27.16 4.22 -3.02
C LYS A 41 26.66 4.26 -1.57
N ASP A 42 25.90 5.28 -1.23
CA ASP A 42 25.28 5.44 0.09
C ASP A 42 23.85 4.84 0.08
N PRO A 43 23.56 3.84 0.93
CA PRO A 43 22.23 3.27 1.07
C PRO A 43 21.16 4.30 1.47
N ALA A 44 21.50 5.31 2.27
CA ALA A 44 20.54 6.33 2.68
C ALA A 44 20.05 7.16 1.49
N LEU A 45 20.96 7.46 0.55
CA LEU A 45 20.64 8.18 -0.68
C LEU A 45 19.73 7.36 -1.61
N TRP A 46 19.94 6.04 -1.67
CA TRP A 46 19.04 5.12 -2.38
C TRP A 46 17.66 5.04 -1.73
N ALA A 47 17.57 5.01 -0.40
CA ALA A 47 16.30 5.05 0.30
C ALA A 47 15.52 6.35 0.02
N CYS A 48 16.21 7.49 0.01
CA CYS A 48 15.61 8.77 -0.37
C CYS A 48 15.10 8.74 -1.83
N LEU A 49 15.89 8.20 -2.77
CA LEU A 49 15.47 8.05 -4.17
C LEU A 49 14.24 7.15 -4.29
N ALA A 50 14.19 6.03 -3.56
CA ALA A 50 13.05 5.11 -3.57
C ALA A 50 11.76 5.81 -3.13
N GLY A 51 11.81 6.58 -2.03
CA GLY A 51 10.66 7.36 -1.54
C GLY A 51 10.22 8.44 -2.53
N MET A 52 11.17 9.19 -3.10
CA MET A 52 10.87 10.23 -4.09
C MET A 52 10.26 9.65 -5.38
N ALA A 53 10.82 8.55 -5.90
CA ALA A 53 10.31 7.86 -7.08
C ALA A 53 8.91 7.28 -6.85
N THR A 54 8.68 6.68 -5.67
CA THR A 54 7.37 6.17 -5.26
C THR A 54 6.32 7.29 -5.25
N ASN A 55 6.63 8.43 -4.63
CA ASN A 55 5.71 9.57 -4.57
C ASN A 55 5.45 10.19 -5.97
N ALA A 56 6.45 10.17 -6.84
CA ALA A 56 6.32 10.62 -8.23
C ALA A 56 5.69 9.58 -9.17
N ARG A 57 5.34 8.39 -8.66
CA ARG A 57 4.76 7.26 -9.41
C ARG A 57 5.68 6.68 -10.50
N ASP A 58 7.00 6.90 -10.40
CA ASP A 58 7.97 6.27 -11.29
C ASP A 58 8.41 4.91 -10.74
N LEU A 59 7.66 3.87 -11.09
CA LEU A 59 7.86 2.52 -10.60
C LEU A 59 9.19 1.91 -11.03
N ASN A 60 9.73 2.27 -12.19
CA ASN A 60 11.00 1.70 -12.67
C ASN A 60 12.17 2.15 -11.79
N THR A 61 12.21 3.45 -11.46
CA THR A 61 13.26 3.98 -10.57
C THR A 61 13.06 3.52 -9.14
N ALA A 62 11.80 3.45 -8.67
CA ALA A 62 11.48 2.93 -7.34
C ALA A 62 11.96 1.47 -7.19
N GLU A 63 11.68 0.61 -8.18
CA GLU A 63 12.10 -0.80 -8.19
C GLU A 63 13.62 -0.95 -8.08
N VAL A 64 14.38 -0.22 -8.90
CA VAL A 64 15.86 -0.21 -8.85
C VAL A 64 16.36 0.30 -7.50
N ALA A 65 15.71 1.32 -6.94
CA ALA A 65 16.13 1.91 -5.68
C ALA A 65 15.82 1.00 -4.48
N TYR A 66 14.66 0.35 -4.43
CA TYR A 66 14.33 -0.64 -3.41
C TYR A 66 15.21 -1.88 -3.50
N ALA A 67 15.54 -2.33 -4.71
CA ALA A 67 16.52 -3.40 -4.91
C ALA A 67 17.90 -3.02 -4.35
N ALA A 68 18.33 -1.77 -4.54
CA ALA A 68 19.61 -1.28 -4.04
C ALA A 68 19.69 -1.19 -2.50
N VAL A 69 18.55 -1.02 -1.81
CA VAL A 69 18.48 -1.05 -0.33
C VAL A 69 18.05 -2.42 0.23
N ASN A 70 18.00 -3.46 -0.60
CA ASN A 70 17.63 -4.83 -0.22
C ASN A 70 16.21 -4.98 0.36
N GLU A 71 15.28 -4.13 -0.08
CA GLU A 71 13.85 -4.19 0.28
C GLU A 71 13.09 -5.08 -0.72
N ILE A 72 13.37 -6.37 -0.67
CA ILE A 72 12.92 -7.35 -1.68
C ILE A 72 11.39 -7.43 -1.76
N ASP A 73 10.70 -7.38 -0.62
CA ASP A 73 9.22 -7.43 -0.59
C ASP A 73 8.59 -6.28 -1.37
N LYS A 74 9.19 -5.08 -1.29
CA LYS A 74 8.72 -3.90 -2.05
C LYS A 74 9.00 -4.03 -3.54
N VAL A 75 10.12 -4.66 -3.92
CA VAL A 75 10.43 -4.95 -5.33
C VAL A 75 9.39 -5.92 -5.90
N HIS A 76 9.05 -6.99 -5.18
CA HIS A 76 8.00 -7.92 -5.59
C HIS A 76 6.65 -7.23 -5.74
N TYR A 77 6.25 -6.42 -4.76
CA TYR A 77 5.00 -5.69 -4.83
C TYR A 77 4.94 -4.71 -6.01
N ILE A 78 6.04 -4.01 -6.32
CA ILE A 78 6.12 -3.15 -7.51
C ILE A 78 5.98 -3.98 -8.80
N ALA A 79 6.60 -5.15 -8.88
CA ALA A 79 6.46 -6.03 -10.03
C ALA A 79 5.01 -6.50 -10.21
N GLU A 80 4.32 -6.84 -9.11
CA GLU A 80 2.89 -7.17 -9.12
C GLU A 80 2.04 -6.00 -9.63
N ILE A 81 2.28 -4.78 -9.13
CA ILE A 81 1.59 -3.57 -9.64
C ILE A 81 1.80 -3.42 -11.15
N LYS A 82 3.03 -3.61 -11.64
CA LYS A 82 3.34 -3.47 -13.08
C LYS A 82 2.68 -4.55 -13.93
N ALA A 83 2.41 -5.72 -13.37
CA ALA A 83 1.77 -6.84 -14.06
C ALA A 83 0.24 -6.72 -14.15
N LEU A 84 -0.39 -5.85 -13.34
CA LEU A 84 -1.85 -5.70 -13.35
C LEU A 84 -2.34 -5.08 -14.67
N PRO A 85 -3.37 -5.68 -15.31
CA PRO A 85 -3.88 -5.22 -16.61
C PRO A 85 -4.70 -3.93 -16.49
N SER A 86 -5.60 -3.84 -15.51
CA SER A 86 -6.45 -2.65 -15.27
C SER A 86 -5.64 -1.47 -14.71
N ALA A 87 -5.84 -0.30 -15.31
CA ALA A 87 -5.20 0.94 -14.86
C ALA A 87 -5.73 1.40 -13.49
N GLU A 88 -7.01 1.16 -13.21
CA GLU A 88 -7.68 1.47 -11.96
C GLU A 88 -7.08 0.63 -10.82
N CYS A 89 -6.92 -0.68 -11.03
CA CYS A 89 -6.24 -1.58 -10.10
C CYS A 89 -4.80 -1.12 -9.83
N ARG A 90 -4.03 -0.81 -10.89
CA ARG A 90 -2.66 -0.28 -10.73
C ARG A 90 -2.62 0.97 -9.89
N ASN A 91 -3.52 1.92 -10.13
CA ASN A 91 -3.57 3.17 -9.38
C ASN A 91 -3.99 2.97 -7.92
N ALA A 92 -4.90 2.03 -7.65
CA ALA A 92 -5.32 1.70 -6.30
C ALA A 92 -4.20 1.01 -5.52
N GLU A 93 -3.57 -0.03 -6.09
CA GLU A 93 -2.43 -0.72 -5.49
C GLU A 93 -1.22 0.20 -5.30
N LEU A 94 -0.96 1.13 -6.22
CA LEU A 94 0.05 2.16 -6.03
C LEU A 94 -0.28 3.12 -4.86
N ALA A 95 -1.56 3.43 -4.64
CA ALA A 95 -1.99 4.21 -3.49
C ALA A 95 -1.80 3.43 -2.18
N LEU A 96 -2.03 2.12 -2.18
CA LEU A 96 -1.73 1.23 -1.05
C LEU A 96 -0.23 1.18 -0.76
N PHE A 97 0.59 1.00 -1.80
CA PHE A 97 2.04 1.05 -1.70
C PHE A 97 2.54 2.37 -1.10
N SER A 98 1.85 3.47 -1.40
CA SER A 98 2.15 4.81 -0.89
C SER A 98 1.53 5.09 0.48
N HIS A 99 1.03 4.08 1.19
CA HIS A 99 0.36 4.17 2.49
C HIS A 99 -0.88 5.09 2.51
N ARG A 100 -1.69 5.07 1.45
CA ARG A 100 -2.93 5.86 1.33
C ARG A 100 -4.17 4.97 1.10
N PRO A 101 -4.58 4.17 2.10
CA PRO A 101 -5.68 3.21 1.95
C PRO A 101 -7.03 3.86 1.66
N GLN A 102 -7.29 5.06 2.19
CA GLN A 102 -8.53 5.78 1.90
C GLN A 102 -8.61 6.22 0.43
N HIS A 103 -7.46 6.55 -0.17
CA HIS A 103 -7.40 6.90 -1.59
C HIS A 103 -7.58 5.67 -2.47
N ALA A 104 -6.94 4.55 -2.11
CA ALA A 104 -7.15 3.27 -2.79
C ALA A 104 -8.62 2.82 -2.74
N GLU A 105 -9.27 2.90 -1.56
CA GLU A 105 -10.69 2.60 -1.41
C GLU A 105 -11.54 3.46 -2.36
N ALA A 106 -11.27 4.77 -2.42
CA ALA A 106 -12.00 5.67 -3.31
C ALA A 106 -11.85 5.29 -4.80
N ILE A 107 -10.65 4.91 -5.23
CA ILE A 107 -10.38 4.44 -6.60
C ILE A 107 -11.19 3.16 -6.88
N TYR A 108 -11.15 2.18 -5.98
CA TYR A 108 -11.91 0.94 -6.14
C TYR A 108 -13.42 1.18 -6.24
N LEU A 109 -13.96 2.07 -5.42
CA LEU A 109 -15.38 2.41 -5.44
C LEU A 109 -15.77 3.16 -6.73
N GLN A 110 -14.93 4.08 -7.20
CA GLN A 110 -15.16 4.80 -8.47
C GLN A 110 -15.12 3.85 -9.68
N ALA A 111 -14.25 2.85 -9.64
CA ALA A 111 -14.16 1.81 -10.65
C ALA A 111 -15.28 0.76 -10.56
N GLY A 112 -16.16 0.85 -9.56
CA GLY A 112 -17.24 -0.13 -9.33
C GLY A 112 -16.75 -1.48 -8.78
N MET A 113 -15.48 -1.57 -8.36
CA MET A 113 -14.84 -2.75 -7.77
C MET A 113 -15.11 -2.81 -6.26
N VAL A 114 -16.39 -2.91 -5.90
CA VAL A 114 -16.85 -2.83 -4.50
C VAL A 114 -16.22 -3.93 -3.64
N TYR A 115 -16.09 -5.15 -4.18
CA TYR A 115 -15.47 -6.25 -3.45
C TYR A 115 -14.02 -5.94 -3.06
N LYS A 116 -13.21 -5.37 -3.96
CA LYS A 116 -11.83 -4.96 -3.65
C LYS A 116 -11.76 -3.91 -2.53
N ALA A 117 -12.69 -2.96 -2.51
CA ALA A 117 -12.80 -2.00 -1.41
C ALA A 117 -13.19 -2.65 -0.07
N ILE A 118 -14.06 -3.68 -0.10
CA ILE A 118 -14.42 -4.47 1.08
C ILE A 118 -13.23 -5.31 1.55
N GLN A 119 -12.57 -6.02 0.64
CA GLN A 119 -11.38 -6.83 0.90
C GLN A 119 -10.28 -5.99 1.53
N LEU A 120 -9.96 -4.83 0.96
CA LEU A 120 -9.00 -3.88 1.51
C LEU A 120 -9.29 -3.53 2.98
N ASN A 121 -10.54 -3.23 3.31
CA ASN A 121 -10.89 -2.89 4.69
C ASN A 121 -10.86 -4.11 5.62
N THR A 122 -11.18 -5.30 5.12
CA THR A 122 -11.04 -6.55 5.86
C THR A 122 -9.56 -6.83 6.19
N ASP A 123 -8.67 -6.68 5.21
CA ASP A 123 -7.22 -6.91 5.37
C ASP A 123 -6.58 -5.90 6.33
N LEU A 124 -7.11 -4.66 6.37
CA LEU A 124 -6.71 -3.63 7.33
C LEU A 124 -7.42 -3.73 8.69
N PHE A 125 -8.22 -4.78 8.93
CA PHE A 125 -9.01 -4.98 10.15
C PHE A 125 -10.02 -3.85 10.44
N ASN A 126 -10.40 -3.07 9.43
CA ASN A 126 -11.43 -2.04 9.48
C ASN A 126 -12.84 -2.67 9.30
N TRP A 127 -13.19 -3.61 10.18
CA TRP A 127 -14.38 -4.45 10.09
C TRP A 127 -15.69 -3.66 9.94
N GLU A 128 -15.86 -2.56 10.69
CA GLU A 128 -17.06 -1.73 10.60
C GLU A 128 -17.20 -1.06 9.24
N ARG A 129 -16.09 -0.60 8.65
CA ARG A 129 -16.07 0.01 7.33
C ARG A 129 -16.36 -1.02 6.25
N ALA A 130 -15.75 -2.21 6.35
CA ALA A 130 -16.02 -3.33 5.44
C ALA A 130 -17.52 -3.70 5.45
N LEU A 131 -18.13 -3.85 6.64
CA LEU A 131 -19.55 -4.15 6.78
C LEU A 131 -20.43 -3.01 6.26
N GLN A 132 -20.07 -1.75 6.51
CA GLN A 132 -20.79 -0.60 5.99
C GLN A 132 -20.82 -0.58 4.46
N LEU A 133 -19.67 -0.85 3.81
CA LEU A 133 -19.57 -0.92 2.35
C LEU A 133 -20.42 -2.08 1.81
N ALA A 134 -20.33 -3.25 2.43
CA ALA A 134 -21.11 -4.43 2.06
C ALA A 134 -22.63 -4.17 2.13
N LEU A 135 -23.10 -3.56 3.23
CA LEU A 135 -24.53 -3.23 3.40
C LEU A 135 -25.00 -2.13 2.44
N LYS A 136 -24.19 -1.09 2.24
CA LYS A 136 -24.53 0.04 1.35
C LYS A 136 -24.72 -0.43 -0.09
N HIS A 137 -23.83 -1.31 -0.56
CA HIS A 137 -23.86 -1.85 -1.92
C HIS A 137 -24.64 -3.17 -2.03
N LYS A 138 -25.17 -3.68 -0.91
CA LYS A 138 -25.95 -4.93 -0.81
C LYS A 138 -25.21 -6.13 -1.42
N THR A 139 -23.90 -6.22 -1.19
CA THR A 139 -23.04 -7.27 -1.73
C THR A 139 -22.04 -7.75 -0.67
N HIS A 140 -21.61 -9.02 -0.76
CA HIS A 140 -20.56 -9.63 0.08
C HIS A 140 -20.73 -9.43 1.60
N VAL A 141 -21.96 -9.29 2.10
CA VAL A 141 -22.25 -9.17 3.54
C VAL A 141 -21.92 -10.48 4.26
N ASP A 142 -22.31 -11.60 3.67
CA ASP A 142 -21.97 -12.95 4.10
C ASP A 142 -20.45 -13.14 4.18
N THR A 143 -19.71 -12.67 3.17
CA THR A 143 -18.26 -12.72 3.13
C THR A 143 -17.63 -12.00 4.32
N VAL A 144 -18.02 -10.76 4.59
CA VAL A 144 -17.48 -9.97 5.72
C VAL A 144 -17.78 -10.64 7.07
N LEU A 145 -18.99 -11.17 7.24
CA LEU A 145 -19.36 -11.89 8.47
C LEU A 145 -18.54 -13.16 8.66
N ALA A 146 -18.34 -13.94 7.59
CA ALA A 146 -17.57 -15.18 7.61
C ALA A 146 -16.10 -14.94 7.97
N PHE A 147 -15.46 -13.95 7.34
CA PHE A 147 -14.07 -13.59 7.65
C PHE A 147 -13.92 -13.08 9.08
N ARG A 148 -14.90 -12.31 9.57
CA ARG A 148 -14.92 -11.84 10.96
C ARG A 148 -15.07 -12.98 11.95
N GLU A 149 -15.98 -13.93 11.70
CA GLU A 149 -16.17 -15.11 12.54
C GLU A 149 -14.92 -15.98 12.61
N LYS A 150 -14.27 -16.20 11.46
CA LYS A 150 -12.99 -16.90 11.39
C LYS A 150 -11.91 -16.19 12.20
N HIS A 151 -11.74 -14.88 12.01
CA HIS A 151 -10.76 -14.08 12.73
C HIS A 151 -10.95 -14.11 14.25
N LEU A 152 -12.20 -14.02 14.72
CA LEU A 152 -12.50 -14.08 16.15
C LEU A 152 -12.26 -15.48 16.74
N THR A 153 -12.55 -16.53 15.97
CA THR A 153 -12.32 -17.92 16.37
C THR A 153 -10.81 -18.19 16.52
N GLU A 154 -9.98 -17.70 15.59
CA GLU A 154 -8.52 -17.78 15.67
C GLU A 154 -7.96 -17.05 16.91
N LEU A 155 -8.62 -15.96 17.33
CA LEU A 155 -8.28 -15.21 18.54
C LEU A 155 -8.95 -15.75 19.82
N GLY A 156 -9.78 -16.79 19.73
CA GLY A 156 -10.56 -17.32 20.87
C GLY A 156 -11.53 -16.30 21.50
N SER A 157 -11.92 -15.28 20.73
CA SER A 157 -12.74 -14.15 21.19
C SER A 157 -14.17 -14.26 20.66
N LYS A 158 -15.11 -13.60 21.35
CA LYS A 158 -16.52 -13.49 20.91
C LYS A 158 -16.75 -12.17 20.19
N GLU A 159 -17.81 -12.11 19.39
CA GLU A 159 -18.18 -10.85 18.71
C GLU A 159 -18.61 -9.80 19.73
N THR A 160 -18.09 -8.59 19.56
CA THR A 160 -18.34 -7.43 20.42
C THR A 160 -19.11 -6.34 19.67
N LEU A 161 -19.06 -6.34 18.34
CA LEU A 161 -19.67 -5.30 17.52
C LEU A 161 -21.18 -5.56 17.35
N ALA A 162 -22.01 -4.63 17.85
CA ALA A 162 -23.47 -4.76 17.82
C ALA A 162 -24.03 -4.98 16.41
N LYS A 163 -23.49 -4.29 15.40
CA LYS A 163 -23.92 -4.43 13.99
C LYS A 163 -23.65 -5.83 13.44
N PHE A 164 -22.55 -6.46 13.85
CA PHE A 164 -22.20 -7.82 13.42
C PHE A 164 -23.15 -8.84 14.05
N ILE A 165 -23.45 -8.70 15.34
CA ILE A 165 -24.40 -9.56 16.07
C ILE A 165 -25.80 -9.50 15.41
N GLU A 166 -26.27 -8.31 15.04
CA GLU A 166 -27.56 -8.14 14.38
C GLU A 166 -27.61 -8.82 13.00
N CYS A 167 -26.51 -8.76 12.24
CA CYS A 167 -26.43 -9.30 10.90
C CYS A 167 -26.21 -10.83 10.88
N GLN A 168 -25.49 -11.39 11.86
CA GLN A 168 -25.24 -12.83 11.98
C GLN A 168 -26.54 -13.65 12.06
N GLY A 169 -27.57 -13.13 12.73
CA GLY A 169 -28.87 -13.82 12.82
C GLY A 169 -29.69 -13.82 11.52
N LYS A 170 -29.33 -12.98 10.53
CA LYS A 170 -30.12 -12.74 9.31
C LYS A 170 -29.51 -13.38 8.06
N VAL A 171 -28.21 -13.71 8.08
CA VAL A 171 -27.45 -14.14 6.92
C VAL A 171 -26.89 -15.53 7.15
N LYS A 172 -27.24 -16.47 6.26
CA LYS A 172 -26.65 -17.81 6.26
C LYS A 172 -25.23 -17.73 5.68
N ILE A 173 -24.24 -18.11 6.47
CA ILE A 173 -22.85 -18.20 6.02
C ILE A 173 -22.62 -19.56 5.36
N ASP A 174 -22.11 -19.54 4.14
CA ASP A 174 -21.71 -20.74 3.41
C ASP A 174 -20.38 -20.48 2.67
N TRP A 175 -19.33 -21.21 3.05
CA TRP A 175 -17.97 -20.98 2.56
C TRP A 175 -17.80 -21.35 1.08
N ASP A 176 -18.62 -22.26 0.54
CA ASP A 176 -18.51 -22.68 -0.85
C ASP A 176 -19.06 -21.60 -1.80
N THR A 177 -20.21 -21.02 -1.46
CA THR A 177 -20.75 -19.87 -2.20
C THR A 177 -19.91 -18.62 -2.04
N ILE A 178 -19.35 -18.36 -0.85
CA ILE A 178 -18.42 -17.23 -0.65
C ILE A 178 -17.18 -17.40 -1.54
N ARG A 179 -16.53 -18.57 -1.53
CA ARG A 179 -15.36 -18.83 -2.40
C ARG A 179 -15.66 -18.60 -3.87
N SER A 180 -16.80 -19.12 -4.34
CA SER A 180 -17.23 -18.94 -5.73
C SER A 180 -17.47 -17.47 -6.08
N LYS A 181 -18.03 -16.67 -5.15
CA LYS A 181 -18.21 -15.23 -5.35
C LYS A 181 -16.88 -14.47 -5.42
N ILE A 182 -15.93 -14.83 -4.58
CA ILE A 182 -14.60 -14.20 -4.54
C ILE A 182 -13.86 -14.48 -5.84
N GLU A 183 -13.84 -15.73 -6.30
CA GLU A 183 -13.18 -16.13 -7.55
C GLU A 183 -13.75 -15.37 -8.76
N ASN A 184 -15.08 -15.17 -8.80
CA ASN A 184 -15.72 -14.37 -9.85
C ASN A 184 -15.27 -12.89 -9.83
N GLU A 185 -15.10 -12.29 -8.66
CA GLU A 185 -14.64 -10.90 -8.53
C GLU A 185 -13.14 -10.77 -8.85
N GLU A 186 -12.34 -11.77 -8.51
CA GLU A 186 -10.92 -11.84 -8.88
C GLU A 186 -10.73 -11.92 -10.38
N ASN A 187 -11.49 -12.81 -11.05
CA ASN A 187 -11.50 -12.92 -12.51
C ASN A 187 -11.95 -11.61 -13.19
N ARG A 188 -12.89 -10.89 -12.58
CA ARG A 188 -13.35 -9.59 -13.08
C ARG A 188 -12.29 -8.49 -12.95
N GLY A 189 -11.45 -8.53 -11.91
CA GLY A 189 -10.36 -7.57 -11.72
C GLY A 189 -9.14 -7.78 -12.62
N LEU A 190 -9.05 -8.96 -13.26
CA LEU A 190 -7.99 -9.34 -14.22
C LEU A 190 -8.35 -9.02 -15.68
N GLN A 191 -9.58 -8.58 -15.96
CA GLN A 191 -10.04 -8.17 -17.30
C GLN A 191 -9.91 -6.65 -17.48
#